data_AF-A0A2G9NSM3-F1
#
_entry.id   AF-A0A2G9NSM3-F1
#
_cell.length_a   1.000
_cell.length_b   1.000
_cell.length_c   1.000
_cell.angle_alpha   90.00
_cell.angle_beta   90.00
_cell.angle_gamma   90.00
#
_symmetry.space_group_name_H-M   'P 1'
#
loop_
_entity.id
_entity.type
_entity.pdbx_description
1 polymer ?
#
loop_
_entity_poly.entity_id
_entity_poly.type
_entity_poly.pdbx_seq_one_letter_code
_entity_poly.pdbx_strand_id
1 'polypeptide(L)'
;MTKKQKILLSIFLALFVVPELLWSPVGNFVYQWFQDSNHVIPYRDNFLMQSNNINWFSTIVFIQLLGIFLTFVYLIIINKNIKNRWGFWSSLLFTFLLSVIVFLSFGLSISLRNIGF
;
A
#
# COMPACT_ATOMS: atom_id res chain seq x y z
N MET A 1 -3.97 -23.22 -7.81
CA MET A 1 -2.78 -22.35 -7.92
C MET A 1 -1.51 -23.17 -7.85
N THR A 2 -0.61 -22.95 -8.80
CA THR A 2 0.74 -23.54 -8.78
C THR A 2 1.64 -22.82 -7.76
N LYS A 3 2.74 -23.46 -7.33
CA LYS A 3 3.71 -22.84 -6.40
C LYS A 3 4.26 -21.51 -6.94
N LYS A 4 4.55 -21.46 -8.24
CA LYS A 4 5.02 -20.25 -8.94
C LYS A 4 3.99 -19.11 -8.88
N GLN A 5 2.70 -19.40 -9.07
CA GLN A 5 1.64 -18.39 -9.01
C GLN A 5 1.50 -17.76 -7.62
N LYS A 6 1.62 -18.57 -6.57
CA LYS A 6 1.57 -18.08 -5.19
C LYS A 6 2.74 -17.15 -4.90
N ILE A 7 3.96 -17.55 -5.28
CA ILE A 7 5.16 -16.74 -5.08
C ILE A 7 5.03 -15.38 -5.79
N LEU A 8 4.58 -15.38 -7.05
CA LEU A 8 4.43 -14.14 -7.81
C LEU A 8 3.39 -13.20 -7.19
N LEU A 9 2.24 -13.74 -6.78
CA LEU A 9 1.21 -12.97 -6.08
C LEU A 9 1.75 -12.38 -4.77
N SER A 10 2.51 -13.16 -4.00
CA SER A 10 3.15 -12.67 -2.77
C SER A 10 4.16 -11.55 -3.03
N ILE A 11 4.92 -11.61 -4.13
CA ILE A 11 5.87 -10.55 -4.51
C ILE A 11 5.11 -9.26 -4.83
N PHE A 12 4.05 -9.33 -5.64
CA PHE A 12 3.25 -8.14 -5.99
C PHE A 12 2.54 -7.54 -4.77
N LEU A 13 2.06 -8.39 -3.87
CA LEU A 13 1.44 -7.95 -2.62
C LEU A 13 2.49 -7.32 -1.68
N ALA A 14 3.71 -7.86 -1.63
CA ALA A 14 4.81 -7.29 -0.86
C ALA A 14 5.24 -5.91 -1.37
N LEU A 15 5.21 -5.66 -2.69
CA LEU A 15 5.45 -4.33 -3.27
C LEU A 15 4.44 -3.27 -2.78
N PHE A 16 3.24 -3.70 -2.37
CA PHE A 16 2.25 -2.82 -1.75
C PHE A 16 2.45 -2.71 -0.23
N VAL A 17 2.54 -3.85 0.47
CA VAL A 17 2.51 -3.87 1.95
C VAL A 17 3.81 -3.37 2.59
N VAL A 18 4.97 -3.72 2.03
CA VAL A 18 6.26 -3.38 2.66
C VAL A 18 6.50 -1.87 2.71
N PRO A 19 6.29 -1.11 1.62
CA PRO A 19 6.43 0.35 1.68
C PRO A 19 5.41 1.00 2.62
N GLU A 20 4.19 0.45 2.72
CA GLU A 20 3.16 0.98 3.61
C GLU A 20 3.56 0.86 5.08
N LEU A 21 4.03 -0.33 5.50
CA LEU A 21 4.43 -0.57 6.88
C LEU A 21 5.70 0.20 7.28
N LEU A 22 6.66 0.36 6.36
CA LEU A 22 7.96 0.96 6.68
C LEU A 22 7.98 2.48 6.59
N TRP A 23 7.06 3.09 5.86
CA TRP A 23 7.15 4.52 5.54
C TRP A 23 5.84 5.30 5.63
N SER A 24 4.67 4.64 5.60
CA SER A 24 3.42 5.38 5.69
C SER A 24 3.10 5.80 7.13
N PRO A 25 2.29 6.85 7.31
CA PRO A 25 1.73 7.21 8.61
C PRO A 25 1.04 6.04 9.34
N VAL A 26 0.55 5.02 8.61
CA VAL A 26 -0.07 3.82 9.19
C VAL A 26 0.94 3.02 9.99
N GLY A 27 2.18 2.84 9.49
CA GLY A 27 3.23 2.17 10.24
C GLY A 27 3.55 2.87 11.56
N ASN A 28 3.65 4.20 11.52
CA ASN A 28 3.78 5.01 12.73
C ASN A 28 2.57 4.84 13.66
N PHE A 29 1.35 4.93 13.15
CA PHE A 29 0.14 4.78 13.96
C PHE A 29 0.09 3.42 14.68
N VAL A 30 0.41 2.33 13.97
CA VAL A 30 0.48 0.99 14.55
C VAL A 30 1.57 0.92 15.63
N TYR A 31 2.75 1.47 15.36
CA TYR A 31 3.84 1.52 16.35
C TYR A 31 3.46 2.30 17.61
N GLN A 32 2.82 3.46 17.43
CA GLN A 32 2.34 4.31 18.52
C GLN A 32 1.29 3.60 19.38
N TRP A 33 0.40 2.81 18.77
CA TRP A 33 -0.58 1.99 19.50
C TRP A 33 0.07 0.97 20.43
N PHE A 34 1.24 0.44 20.07
CA PHE A 34 1.99 -0.50 20.91
C PHE A 34 2.91 0.17 21.93
N GLN A 35 3.21 1.46 21.79
CA GLN A 35 3.88 2.23 22.83
C GLN A 35 2.89 2.61 23.93
N ASP A 36 2.81 1.78 24.97
CA ASP A 36 2.08 2.10 26.21
C ASP A 36 2.84 3.16 27.03
N SER A 37 2.86 4.41 26.54
CA SER A 37 3.61 5.51 27.17
C SER A 37 2.95 6.87 26.93
N ASN A 38 3.06 7.77 27.91
CA ASN A 38 2.54 9.14 27.82
C ASN A 38 3.34 10.06 26.88
N HIS A 39 4.49 9.59 26.37
CA HIS A 39 5.34 10.31 25.43
C HIS A 39 5.59 9.45 24.19
N VAL A 40 4.63 9.49 23.28
CA VAL A 40 4.64 8.72 22.05
C VAL A 40 5.61 9.36 21.06
N ILE A 41 6.73 8.71 20.80
CA ILE A 41 7.72 9.13 19.81
C ILE A 41 7.43 8.35 18.53
N PRO A 42 7.22 9.02 17.38
CA PRO A 42 7.00 8.30 16.13
C PRO A 42 8.22 7.42 15.83
N TYR A 43 7.96 6.21 15.31
CA TYR A 43 9.03 5.32 14.85
C TYR A 43 9.92 6.01 13.83
N ARG A 44 9.31 6.87 12.99
CA ARG A 44 10.03 7.65 11.99
C ARG A 44 9.29 8.92 11.60
N ASP A 45 10.02 9.98 11.24
CA ASP A 45 9.43 11.15 10.60
C ASP A 45 8.79 10.80 9.25
N ASN A 46 7.57 11.30 9.01
CA ASN A 46 6.84 11.14 7.76
C ASN A 46 6.50 12.51 7.14
N PHE A 47 5.78 12.53 6.02
CA PHE A 47 5.41 13.77 5.34
C PHE A 47 4.46 14.66 6.16
N LEU A 48 3.75 14.11 7.17
CA LEU A 48 2.91 14.91 8.08
C LEU A 48 3.75 15.66 9.11
N MET A 49 4.97 15.19 9.39
CA MET A 49 5.88 15.78 10.39
C MET A 49 6.90 16.71 9.74
N GLN A 50 7.36 16.40 8.52
CA GLN A 50 8.32 17.20 7.77
C GLN A 50 7.94 17.24 6.28
N SER A 51 7.68 18.44 5.77
CA SER A 51 7.35 18.70 4.34
C SER A 51 8.40 18.13 3.38
N ASN A 52 9.69 18.21 3.74
CA ASN A 52 10.79 17.66 2.93
C ASN A 52 10.65 16.16 2.58
N ASN A 53 9.82 15.41 3.32
CA ASN A 53 9.56 13.99 3.06
C ASN A 53 8.50 13.73 1.99
N ILE A 54 7.89 14.76 1.39
CA ILE A 54 6.80 14.58 0.43
C ILE A 54 7.23 13.90 -0.88
N ASN A 55 8.48 14.12 -1.29
CA ASN A 55 9.06 13.47 -2.46
C ASN A 55 9.19 11.97 -2.21
N TRP A 56 9.68 11.59 -1.03
CA TRP A 56 9.74 10.20 -0.60
C TRP A 56 8.34 9.57 -0.53
N PHE A 57 7.39 10.27 0.11
CA PHE A 57 6.00 9.82 0.18
C PHE A 57 5.42 9.56 -1.23
N SER A 58 5.62 10.49 -2.17
CA SER A 58 5.16 10.33 -3.55
C SER A 58 5.80 9.10 -4.24
N THR A 59 7.10 8.89 -4.07
CA THR A 59 7.79 7.70 -4.61
C THR A 59 7.26 6.40 -4.02
N ILE A 60 7.00 6.38 -2.71
CA ILE A 60 6.50 5.19 -2.00
C ILE A 60 5.08 4.85 -2.41
N VAL A 61 4.19 5.85 -2.46
CA VAL A 61 2.82 5.66 -2.93
C VAL A 61 2.78 5.24 -4.40
N PHE A 62 3.73 5.72 -5.22
CA PHE A 62 3.86 5.24 -6.60
C PHE A 62 4.24 3.75 -6.67
N ILE A 63 5.19 3.29 -5.86
CA ILE A 63 5.57 1.86 -5.79
C ILE A 63 4.38 1.01 -5.33
N GLN A 64 3.61 1.50 -4.34
CA GLN A 64 2.40 0.84 -3.87
C GLN A 64 1.33 0.75 -4.95
N LEU A 65 1.14 1.82 -5.73
CA LEU A 65 0.21 1.86 -6.85
C LEU A 65 0.59 0.80 -7.90
N LEU A 66 1.88 0.67 -8.21
CA LEU A 66 2.38 -0.39 -9.09
C LEU A 66 2.14 -1.78 -8.50
N GLY A 67 2.47 -1.99 -7.22
CA GLY A 67 2.28 -3.28 -6.56
C GLY A 67 0.82 -3.74 -6.55
N ILE A 68 -0.10 -2.83 -6.24
CA ILE A 68 -1.53 -3.16 -6.19
C ILE A 68 -2.14 -3.31 -7.58
N PHE A 69 -1.71 -2.52 -8.56
CA PHE A 69 -2.11 -2.67 -9.94
C PHE A 69 -1.67 -4.04 -10.50
N LEU A 70 -0.41 -4.42 -10.27
CA LEU A 70 0.10 -5.74 -10.68
C LEU A 70 -0.65 -6.87 -9.99
N THR A 71 -0.96 -6.72 -8.70
CA THR A 71 -1.76 -7.69 -7.94
C THR A 71 -3.16 -7.85 -8.56
N PHE A 72 -3.82 -6.73 -8.87
CA PHE A 72 -5.15 -6.71 -9.46
C PHE A 72 -5.19 -7.40 -10.84
N VAL A 73 -4.28 -7.01 -11.73
CA VAL A 73 -4.15 -7.62 -13.07
C VAL A 73 -3.84 -9.12 -12.94
N TYR A 74 -2.95 -9.49 -12.01
CA TYR A 74 -2.57 -10.88 -11.83
C TYR A 74 -3.74 -11.75 -11.31
N LEU A 75 -4.56 -11.22 -10.39
CA LEU A 75 -5.79 -11.88 -9.93
C LEU A 75 -6.74 -12.15 -11.11
N ILE A 76 -6.91 -11.19 -12.03
CA ILE A 76 -7.74 -11.40 -13.23
C ILE A 76 -7.19 -12.52 -14.11
N ILE A 77 -5.87 -12.55 -14.34
CA ILE A 77 -5.22 -13.58 -15.18
C ILE A 77 -5.42 -14.99 -14.61
N ILE A 78 -5.27 -15.14 -13.30
CA ILE A 78 -5.36 -16.46 -12.64
C ILE A 78 -6.80 -16.87 -12.29
N ASN A 79 -7.82 -16.07 -12.61
CA ASN A 79 -9.24 -16.32 -12.36
C ASN A 79 -9.64 -17.78 -12.68
N LYS A 80 -9.24 -18.30 -13.84
CA LYS A 80 -9.59 -19.66 -14.29
C LYS A 80 -9.04 -20.77 -13.39
N ASN A 81 -7.98 -20.49 -12.61
CA ASN A 81 -7.28 -21.45 -11.76
C ASN A 81 -7.78 -21.46 -10.30
N ILE A 82 -8.78 -20.63 -9.96
CA ILE A 82 -9.30 -20.49 -8.60
C ILE A 82 -10.65 -21.21 -8.48
N LYS A 83 -10.69 -22.21 -7.58
CA LYS A 83 -11.89 -23.01 -7.31
C LYS A 83 -12.94 -22.24 -6.49
N ASN A 84 -12.50 -21.45 -5.50
CA ASN A 84 -13.40 -20.67 -4.65
C ASN A 84 -13.80 -19.34 -5.32
N ARG A 85 -14.98 -19.31 -5.96
CA ARG A 85 -15.48 -18.14 -6.69
C ARG A 85 -15.80 -16.96 -5.78
N TRP A 86 -16.40 -17.20 -4.61
CA TRP A 86 -16.75 -16.13 -3.67
C TRP A 86 -15.50 -15.46 -3.09
N GLY A 87 -14.53 -16.25 -2.63
CA GLY A 87 -13.26 -15.73 -2.13
C GLY A 87 -12.46 -14.98 -3.20
N PHE A 88 -12.58 -15.37 -4.47
CA PHE A 88 -11.98 -14.65 -5.58
C PHE A 88 -12.61 -13.26 -5.77
N TRP A 89 -13.94 -13.19 -5.85
CA TRP A 89 -14.64 -11.92 -6.05
C TRP A 89 -14.46 -10.97 -4.87
N SER A 90 -14.47 -11.47 -3.64
CA SER A 90 -14.19 -10.64 -2.46
C SER A 90 -12.76 -10.11 -2.47
N SER A 91 -11.77 -10.93 -2.81
CA SER A 91 -10.38 -10.50 -2.95
C SER A 91 -10.20 -9.47 -4.07
N LEU A 92 -10.89 -9.64 -5.19
CA LEU A 92 -10.84 -8.71 -6.32
C LEU A 92 -11.49 -7.36 -5.97
N LEU A 93 -12.65 -7.37 -5.31
CA LEU A 93 -13.31 -6.17 -4.80
C LEU A 93 -12.44 -5.45 -3.77
N PHE A 94 -11.85 -6.18 -2.82
CA PHE A 94 -10.95 -5.62 -1.82
C PHE A 94 -9.73 -4.95 -2.45
N THR A 95 -9.08 -5.63 -3.41
CA THR A 95 -7.92 -5.09 -4.13
C THR A 95 -8.31 -3.86 -4.95
N PHE A 96 -9.50 -3.86 -5.55
CA PHE A 96 -10.03 -2.70 -6.27
C PHE A 96 -10.23 -1.50 -5.34
N LEU A 97 -10.91 -1.68 -4.21
CA LEU A 97 -11.11 -0.61 -3.22
C LEU A 97 -9.78 -0.04 -2.72
N LEU A 98 -8.81 -0.90 -2.39
CA LEU A 98 -7.48 -0.45 -2.02
C LEU A 98 -6.78 0.31 -3.16
N SER A 99 -6.93 -0.13 -4.42
CA SER A 99 -6.33 0.58 -5.55
C SER A 99 -6.88 2.00 -5.72
N VAL A 100 -8.17 2.21 -5.46
CA VAL A 100 -8.78 3.55 -5.46
C VAL A 100 -8.20 4.40 -4.35
N ILE A 101 -8.06 3.87 -3.14
CA ILE A 101 -7.46 4.60 -2.00
C ILE A 101 -6.03 5.02 -2.33
N VAL A 102 -5.19 4.10 -2.80
CA VAL A 102 -3.78 4.37 -3.15
C VAL A 102 -3.68 5.38 -4.29
N PHE A 103 -4.56 5.28 -5.29
CA PHE A 103 -4.62 6.24 -6.40
C PHE A 103 -4.97 7.66 -5.92
N LEU A 104 -5.95 7.79 -5.03
CA LEU A 104 -6.30 9.07 -4.42
C LEU A 104 -5.15 9.62 -3.56
N SER A 105 -4.50 8.78 -2.76
CA SER A 105 -3.31 9.16 -1.99
C SER A 105 -2.17 9.64 -2.88
N PHE A 106 -1.98 9.04 -4.05
CA PHE A 106 -0.99 9.49 -5.04
C PHE A 106 -1.35 10.85 -5.65
N GLY A 107 -2.62 11.04 -6.01
CA GLY A 107 -3.11 12.34 -6.48
C GLY A 107 -2.91 13.44 -5.45
N LEU A 108 -3.17 13.15 -4.17
CA LEU A 108 -2.91 14.04 -3.05
C LEU A 108 -1.41 14.34 -2.91
N SER A 109 -0.54 13.34 -3.03
CA SER A 109 0.91 13.54 -2.89
C SER A 109 1.47 14.48 -3.98
N ILE A 110 0.99 14.34 -5.22
CA ILE A 110 1.35 15.24 -6.33
C ILE A 110 0.80 16.64 -6.08
N SER A 111 -0.46 16.75 -5.65
CA SER A 111 -1.09 18.04 -5.40
C SER A 111 -0.37 18.82 -4.31
N LEU A 112 -0.01 18.15 -3.21
CA LEU A 112 0.72 18.75 -2.09
C LEU A 112 2.11 19.25 -2.54
N ARG A 113 2.84 18.45 -3.32
CA ARG A 113 4.13 18.84 -3.88
C ARG A 113 4.03 20.10 -4.75
N ASN A 114 2.96 20.23 -5.53
CA ASN A 114 2.75 21.37 -6.42
C ASN A 114 2.42 22.68 -5.68
N ILE A 115 1.90 22.61 -4.45
CA ILE A 115 1.59 23.78 -3.62
C ILE A 115 2.71 24.13 -2.62
N GLY A 116 3.88 23.50 -2.74
CA GLY A 116 5.06 23.80 -1.93
C GLY A 116 5.07 23.18 -0.52
N PHE A 117 4.22 22.16 -0.30
CA PHE A 117 4.40 21.20 0.79
C PHE A 117 5.48 20.17 0.45
#